data_AF-A0A8X6RIZ9-F1
#
_entry.id   AF-A0A8X6RIZ9-F1
#
_cell.length_a   1.000
_cell.length_b   1.000
_cell.length_c   1.000
_cell.angle_alpha   90.00
_cell.angle_beta   90.00
_cell.angle_gamma   90.00
#
_symmetry.space_group_name_H-M   'P 1'
#
loop_
_entity.id
_entity.type
_entity.pdbx_description
1 polymer ?
#
loop_
_entity_poly.entity_id
_entity_poly.type
_entity_poly.pdbx_seq_one_letter_code
_entity_poly.pdbx_strand_id
1 'polypeptide(L)'
;MSKGIKLSDGKNISGHGRLTLKEVDSIQHYYGLAIRKNLSSVEDVKRAIWAIYFHKLSTEDNPQHALCPLGEDSWCGYNRSIVILYSQAFFTRVNFIESEKVFRDLTEKDLLKKCLHGRTQNPNEKQMYLGANS
;
A
#
# COMPACT_ATOMS: atom_id res chain seq x y z
N MET A 1 9.07 -18.48 30.66
CA MET A 1 7.90 -18.11 29.83
C MET A 1 8.05 -16.65 29.43
N SER A 2 8.34 -16.35 28.16
CA SER A 2 8.41 -14.98 27.67
C SER A 2 7.00 -14.38 27.69
N LYS A 3 6.80 -13.27 28.42
CA LYS A 3 5.56 -12.50 28.36
C LYS A 3 5.37 -12.07 26.90
N GLY A 4 4.26 -12.46 26.27
CA GLY A 4 3.95 -12.09 24.90
C GLY A 4 4.00 -10.57 24.72
N ILE A 5 4.63 -10.11 23.63
CA ILE A 5 4.72 -8.69 23.29
C ILE A 5 3.29 -8.14 23.14
N LYS A 6 2.98 -7.07 23.88
CA LYS A 6 1.71 -6.35 23.82
C LYS A 6 1.92 -5.04 23.06
N LEU A 7 0.95 -4.66 22.23
CA LEU A 7 0.96 -3.37 21.55
C LEU A 7 0.48 -2.25 22.49
N SER A 8 0.45 -1.00 22.00
CA SER A 8 0.06 0.17 22.79
C SER A 8 -1.36 0.07 23.37
N ASP A 9 -2.23 -0.71 22.73
CA ASP A 9 -3.59 -1.01 23.17
C ASP A 9 -3.69 -2.16 24.19
N GLY A 10 -2.55 -2.67 24.68
CA GLY A 10 -2.47 -3.69 25.71
C GLY A 10 -2.84 -5.12 25.27
N LYS A 11 -3.17 -5.34 23.98
CA LYS A 11 -3.48 -6.68 23.44
C LYS A 11 -2.31 -7.27 22.65
N ASN A 12 -2.36 -8.59 22.48
CA ASN A 12 -1.34 -9.39 21.82
C ASN A 12 -1.22 -9.06 20.32
N ILE A 13 -0.03 -9.25 19.75
CA ILE A 13 0.24 -9.04 18.32
C ILE A 13 -0.71 -9.80 17.38
N SER A 14 -1.27 -10.92 17.82
CA SER A 14 -2.24 -11.73 17.10
C SER A 14 -3.67 -11.51 17.61
N GLY A 15 -4.65 -11.63 16.73
CA GLY A 15 -6.07 -11.53 17.08
C GLY A 15 -6.90 -10.74 16.06
N HIS A 16 -8.21 -10.69 16.30
CA HIS A 16 -9.13 -9.93 15.46
C HIS A 16 -8.80 -8.42 15.48
N GLY A 17 -8.83 -7.78 14.31
CA GLY A 17 -8.48 -6.35 14.15
C GLY A 17 -6.98 -6.06 14.06
N ARG A 18 -6.13 -7.09 13.95
CA ARG A 18 -4.68 -6.97 13.74
C ARG A 18 -4.33 -7.04 12.26
N LEU A 19 -3.16 -6.48 11.94
CA LEU A 19 -2.59 -6.59 10.60
C LEU A 19 -2.30 -8.07 10.29
N THR A 20 -2.92 -8.58 9.23
CA THR A 20 -2.75 -9.99 8.81
C THR A 20 -1.67 -10.09 7.73
N LEU A 21 -1.10 -11.28 7.52
CA LEU A 21 -0.16 -11.51 6.41
C LEU A 21 -0.77 -11.13 5.05
N LYS A 22 -2.04 -11.48 4.83
CA LYS A 22 -2.78 -11.11 3.60
C LYS A 22 -2.87 -9.59 3.40
N GLU A 23 -3.06 -8.84 4.49
CA GLU A 23 -3.07 -7.38 4.44
C GLU A 23 -1.69 -6.82 4.14
N VAL A 24 -0.63 -7.38 4.73
CA VAL A 24 0.76 -7.01 4.40
C VAL A 24 1.06 -7.25 2.92
N ASP A 25 0.71 -8.44 2.41
CA ASP A 25 0.91 -8.79 0.99
C ASP A 25 0.17 -7.81 0.06
N SER A 26 -1.07 -7.44 0.43
CA SER A 26 -1.86 -6.45 -0.30
C SER A 26 -1.18 -5.07 -0.31
N ILE A 27 -0.68 -4.60 0.84
CA ILE A 27 0.01 -3.31 0.94
C ILE A 27 1.29 -3.32 0.09
N GLN A 28 2.08 -4.39 0.16
CA GLN A 28 3.31 -4.53 -0.65
C GLN A 28 3.00 -4.51 -2.15
N HIS A 29 1.94 -5.21 -2.57
CA HIS A 29 1.49 -5.20 -3.96
C HIS A 29 1.14 -3.79 -4.43
N TYR A 30 0.31 -3.06 -3.68
CA TYR A 30 -0.09 -1.69 -4.04
C TYR A 30 1.06 -0.70 -3.95
N TYR A 31 1.99 -0.86 -3.02
CA TYR A 31 3.20 -0.04 -2.94
C TYR A 31 4.05 -0.18 -4.21
N GLY A 32 4.28 -1.41 -4.67
CA GLY A 32 4.98 -1.66 -5.92
C GLY A 32 4.25 -1.06 -7.14
N LEU A 33 2.92 -1.15 -7.16
CA LEU A 33 2.12 -0.51 -8.21
C LEU A 33 2.19 1.02 -8.18
N ALA A 34 2.17 1.63 -6.99
CA ALA A 34 2.28 3.08 -6.82
C ALA A 34 3.58 3.62 -7.41
N ILE A 35 4.70 2.91 -7.21
CA ILE A 35 5.98 3.25 -7.83
C ILE A 35 5.92 3.08 -9.35
N ARG A 36 5.55 1.88 -9.83
CA ARG A 36 5.58 1.55 -11.27
C ARG A 36 4.66 2.42 -12.12
N LYS A 37 3.52 2.87 -11.57
CA LYS A 37 2.55 3.71 -12.29
C LYS A 37 2.89 5.20 -12.28
N ASN A 38 3.80 5.65 -11.43
CA ASN A 38 4.11 7.08 -11.24
C ASN A 38 5.62 7.38 -11.38
N LEU A 39 6.34 6.63 -12.22
CA LEU A 39 7.81 6.73 -12.36
C LEU A 39 8.34 8.12 -12.78
N SER A 40 7.48 8.99 -13.31
CA SER A 40 7.84 10.34 -13.74
C SER A 40 7.91 11.36 -12.59
N SER A 41 7.40 11.05 -11.39
CA SER A 41 7.19 12.05 -10.34
C SER A 41 7.27 11.45 -8.93
N VAL A 42 8.21 11.94 -8.13
CA VAL A 42 8.34 11.55 -6.71
C VAL A 42 7.09 11.91 -5.94
N GLU A 43 6.49 13.06 -6.23
CA GLU A 43 5.29 13.53 -5.54
C GLU A 43 4.07 12.66 -5.88
N ASP A 44 3.94 12.19 -7.12
CA ASP A 44 2.85 11.30 -7.50
C ASP A 44 3.01 9.90 -6.89
N VAL A 45 4.24 9.37 -6.83
CA VAL A 45 4.53 8.13 -6.07
C VAL A 45 4.16 8.31 -4.60
N LYS A 46 4.60 9.41 -3.97
CA LYS A 46 4.28 9.73 -2.59
C LYS A 46 2.76 9.80 -2.36
N ARG A 47 2.03 10.53 -3.20
CA ARG A 47 0.57 10.64 -3.13
C ARG A 47 -0.11 9.29 -3.26
N ALA A 48 0.33 8.45 -4.20
CA ALA A 48 -0.20 7.12 -4.40
C ALA A 48 0.09 6.17 -3.22
N ILE A 49 1.26 6.27 -2.57
CA ILE A 49 1.58 5.50 -1.37
C ILE A 49 0.70 5.95 -0.19
N TRP A 50 0.54 7.25 0.01
CA TRP A 50 -0.36 7.78 1.06
C TRP A 50 -1.83 7.40 0.82
N ALA A 51 -2.26 7.26 -0.44
CA ALA A 51 -3.59 6.74 -0.75
C ALA A 51 -3.83 5.34 -0.18
N ILE A 52 -2.80 4.48 -0.13
CA ILE A 52 -2.88 3.14 0.47
C ILE A 52 -3.11 3.27 1.98
N TYR A 53 -2.32 4.11 2.66
CA TYR A 53 -2.45 4.32 4.10
C TYR A 53 -3.85 4.81 4.48
N PHE A 54 -4.31 5.88 3.84
CA PHE A 54 -5.63 6.45 4.13
C PHE A 54 -6.78 5.51 3.76
N HIS A 55 -6.63 4.74 2.68
CA HIS A 55 -7.58 3.67 2.36
C HIS A 55 -7.67 2.62 3.47
N LYS A 56 -6.54 2.21 4.06
CA LYS A 56 -6.49 1.23 5.17
C LYS A 56 -6.89 1.82 6.52
N LEU A 57 -6.88 3.14 6.67
CA LEU A 57 -7.37 3.87 7.83
C LEU A 57 -8.87 4.20 7.72
N SER A 58 -9.44 4.08 6.51
CA SER A 58 -10.83 4.43 6.22
C SER A 58 -11.82 3.52 6.96
N THR A 59 -12.84 4.15 7.53
CA THR A 59 -13.96 3.49 8.21
C THR A 59 -15.28 4.01 7.68
N GLU A 60 -16.39 3.33 7.99
CA GLU A 60 -17.73 3.79 7.59
C GLU A 60 -18.02 5.21 8.12
N ASP A 61 -17.67 5.48 9.39
CA ASP A 61 -17.91 6.77 10.04
C ASP A 61 -16.90 7.87 9.63
N ASN A 62 -15.72 7.46 9.14
CA ASN A 62 -14.67 8.38 8.71
C ASN A 62 -14.03 7.89 7.40
N PRO A 63 -14.67 8.17 6.24
CA PRO A 63 -14.19 7.73 4.94
C PRO A 63 -12.97 8.53 4.49
N GLN A 64 -11.86 7.84 4.19
CA GLN A 64 -10.57 8.46 3.82
C GLN A 64 -10.10 8.03 2.42
N HIS A 65 -10.98 8.14 1.42
CA HIS A 65 -10.74 7.69 0.05
C HIS A 65 -10.32 8.80 -0.93
N ALA A 66 -10.12 10.04 -0.46
CA ALA A 66 -9.85 11.21 -1.31
C ALA A 66 -8.58 11.09 -2.18
N LEU A 67 -7.55 10.37 -1.71
CA LEU A 67 -6.32 10.14 -2.47
C LEU A 67 -6.38 8.90 -3.36
N CYS A 68 -7.38 8.04 -3.19
CA CYS A 68 -7.55 6.86 -4.04
C CYS A 68 -7.87 7.29 -5.48
N PRO A 69 -7.50 6.50 -6.50
CA PRO A 69 -7.90 6.79 -7.87
C PRO A 69 -9.44 6.80 -7.99
N LEU A 70 -9.96 7.66 -8.86
CA LEU A 70 -11.37 7.68 -9.26
C LEU A 70 -11.54 6.89 -10.55
N GLY A 71 -12.76 6.42 -10.82
CA GLY A 71 -13.12 5.75 -12.07
C GLY A 71 -13.42 4.27 -11.88
N GLU A 72 -13.91 3.66 -12.96
CA GLU A 72 -14.35 2.26 -12.99
C GLU A 72 -13.20 1.28 -12.72
N ASP A 73 -12.00 1.60 -13.18
CA ASP A 73 -10.77 0.83 -12.97
C ASP A 73 -10.10 1.11 -11.62
N SER A 74 -10.75 1.88 -10.73
CA SER A 74 -10.21 2.13 -9.41
C SER A 74 -10.15 0.84 -8.59
N TRP A 75 -8.99 0.62 -7.98
CA TRP A 75 -8.82 -0.43 -6.98
C TRP A 75 -9.56 -0.09 -5.67
N CYS A 76 -9.96 1.17 -5.48
CA CYS A 76 -10.76 1.59 -4.34
C CYS A 76 -12.25 1.36 -4.63
N GLY A 77 -12.84 0.36 -3.97
CA GLY A 77 -14.26 0.01 -4.13
C GLY A 77 -15.21 1.18 -3.84
N TYR A 78 -14.88 2.06 -2.89
CA TYR A 78 -15.65 3.27 -2.59
C TYR A 78 -15.63 4.28 -3.76
N ASN A 79 -14.46 4.65 -4.26
CA ASN A 79 -14.38 5.58 -5.39
C ASN A 79 -14.96 4.96 -6.68
N ARG A 80 -14.84 3.64 -6.83
CA ARG A 80 -15.50 2.92 -7.92
C ARG A 80 -17.03 2.96 -7.80
N SER A 81 -17.59 2.87 -6.58
CA SER A 81 -19.04 2.94 -6.36
C SER A 81 -19.66 4.31 -6.56
N ILE A 82 -18.87 5.37 -6.46
CA ILE A 82 -19.31 6.71 -6.84
C ILE A 82 -19.63 6.77 -8.34
N VAL A 83 -18.88 6.04 -9.17
CA VAL A 83 -19.05 6.04 -10.63
C VAL A 83 -19.99 4.93 -11.10
N ILE A 84 -19.89 3.74 -10.49
CA ILE A 84 -20.70 2.57 -10.82
C ILE A 84 -21.74 2.35 -9.70
N LEU A 85 -23.01 2.63 -10.00
CA LEU A 85 -24.17 2.57 -9.08
C LEU A 85 -24.42 1.20 -8.39
N TYR A 86 -23.62 0.17 -8.68
CA TYR A 86 -23.75 -1.20 -8.15
C TYR A 86 -22.52 -1.72 -7.39
N SER A 87 -21.50 -0.88 -7.18
CA SER A 87 -20.28 -1.31 -6.48
C SER A 87 -20.46 -1.20 -4.96
N GLN A 88 -20.17 -2.26 -4.22
CA GLN A 88 -20.20 -2.23 -2.75
C GLN A 88 -18.95 -1.53 -2.22
N ALA A 89 -19.14 -0.54 -1.35
CA ALA A 89 -18.05 0.10 -0.63
C ALA A 89 -17.49 -0.87 0.44
N PHE A 90 -16.17 -1.02 0.47
CA PHE A 90 -15.48 -1.84 1.48
C PHE A 90 -14.67 -0.93 2.39
N PHE A 91 -14.88 -1.08 3.70
CA PHE A 91 -14.15 -0.36 4.73
C PHE A 91 -13.25 -1.31 5.51
N THR A 92 -12.05 -0.85 5.84
CA THR A 92 -11.06 -1.64 6.57
C THR A 92 -11.31 -1.55 8.07
N ARG A 93 -11.28 -2.69 8.77
CA ARG A 93 -11.48 -2.77 10.24
C ARG A 93 -10.18 -2.96 11.03
N VAL A 94 -9.02 -2.71 10.41
CA VAL A 94 -7.71 -2.91 11.04
C VAL A 94 -7.28 -1.60 11.70
N ASN A 95 -6.81 -1.65 12.94
CA ASN A 95 -6.18 -0.48 13.57
C ASN A 95 -4.82 -0.23 12.88
N PHE A 96 -4.82 0.70 11.93
CA PHE A 96 -3.67 0.96 11.05
C PHE A 96 -2.84 2.18 11.49
N ILE A 97 -3.26 2.87 12.56
CA ILE A 97 -2.67 4.13 13.03
C ILE A 97 -1.17 3.96 13.33
N GLU A 98 -0.79 2.87 14.01
CA GLU A 98 0.62 2.61 14.38
C GLU A 98 1.57 2.45 13.18
N SER A 99 1.03 2.20 11.97
CA SER A 99 1.83 2.05 10.75
C SER A 99 2.21 3.38 10.08
N GLU A 100 1.70 4.52 10.54
CA GLU A 100 1.95 5.84 9.95
C GLU A 100 3.46 6.12 9.81
N LYS A 101 4.23 5.79 10.85
CA LYS A 101 5.68 5.95 10.82
C LYS A 101 6.32 5.16 9.68
N VAL A 102 5.85 3.94 9.41
CA VAL A 102 6.36 3.10 8.32
C VAL A 102 6.07 3.77 6.98
N PHE A 103 4.86 4.30 6.78
CA PHE A 103 4.52 5.02 5.54
C PHE A 103 5.31 6.31 5.36
N ARG A 104 5.59 7.04 6.44
CA ARG A 104 6.47 8.20 6.39
C ARG A 104 7.88 7.81 5.93
N ASP A 105 8.47 6.81 6.57
CA ASP A 105 9.82 6.32 6.23
C ASP A 105 9.87 5.78 4.78
N LEU A 106 8.82 5.09 4.33
CA LEU A 106 8.69 4.57 2.95
C LEU A 106 8.42 5.66 1.90
N THR A 107 8.01 6.87 2.32
CA THR A 107 7.77 8.00 1.42
C THR A 107 8.85 9.07 1.49
N GLU A 108 9.98 8.77 2.13
CA GLU A 108 11.14 9.64 2.17
C GLU A 108 11.64 9.96 0.77
N LYS A 109 11.88 11.25 0.51
CA LYS A 109 12.11 11.76 -0.85
C LYS A 109 13.31 11.10 -1.52
N ASP A 110 14.39 10.92 -0.77
CA ASP A 110 15.63 10.33 -1.28
C ASP A 110 15.53 8.81 -1.47
N LEU A 111 14.64 8.14 -0.73
CA LEU A 111 14.28 6.75 -1.01
C LEU A 111 13.52 6.66 -2.33
N LEU A 112 12.45 7.46 -2.49
CA LEU A 112 11.61 7.42 -3.68
C LEU A 112 12.37 7.79 -4.97
N LYS A 113 13.28 8.76 -4.93
CA LYS A 113 14.15 9.10 -6.08
C LYS A 113 14.93 7.90 -6.60
N LYS A 114 15.39 7.00 -5.72
CA LYS A 114 16.10 5.78 -6.12
C LYS A 114 15.17 4.80 -6.85
N CYS A 115 13.90 4.75 -6.46
CA CYS A 115 12.89 3.91 -7.09
C CYS A 115 12.51 4.38 -8.51
N LEU A 116 12.60 5.69 -8.80
CA LEU A 116 12.25 6.24 -10.12
C LEU A 116 13.25 5.86 -11.22
N HIS A 117 14.50 5.55 -10.88
CA HIS A 117 15.53 5.26 -11.87
C HIS A 117 15.37 3.88 -12.54
N GLY A 118 14.34 3.10 -12.18
CA GLY A 118 13.85 1.93 -12.92
C GLY A 118 14.86 0.80 -13.14
N ARG A 119 16.08 0.92 -12.60
CA ARG A 119 17.17 -0.03 -12.77
C ARG A 119 17.44 -0.67 -11.44
N THR A 120 17.16 -1.97 -11.37
CA THR A 120 17.60 -2.80 -10.26
C THR A 120 19.12 -2.66 -10.15
N GLN A 121 19.61 -2.24 -8.97
CA GLN A 121 21.03 -2.31 -8.61
C GLN A 121 21.43 -3.75 -8.25
N ASN A 122 20.81 -4.75 -8.88
CA ASN A 122 21.19 -6.14 -8.71
C ASN A 122 21.89 -6.62 -9.98
N PRO A 123 23.24 -6.73 -10.00
CA PRO A 123 23.97 -7.32 -11.11
C PRO A 123 23.51 -8.74 -11.47
N ASN A 124 22.81 -9.45 -10.57
CA ASN A 124 22.41 -10.85 -10.73
C ASN A 124 21.09 -11.06 -11.49
N GLU A 125 20.40 -10.01 -11.95
CA GLU A 125 19.16 -10.16 -12.74
C GLU A 125 19.39 -10.26 -14.26
N LYS A 126 20.64 -10.34 -14.73
CA LYS A 126 20.95 -10.40 -16.17
C LYS A 126 20.91 -11.80 -16.83
N GLN A 127 20.49 -12.86 -16.14
CA GLN A 127 20.62 -14.23 -16.65
C GLN A 127 19.32 -15.00 -16.95
N MET A 128 18.18 -14.35 -17.15
CA MET A 128 16.94 -15.09 -17.53
C MET A 128 16.22 -14.64 -18.82
N TYR A 129 16.83 -13.82 -19.68
CA TYR A 129 16.19 -13.43 -20.97
C TYR A 129 17.10 -13.48 -22.20
N LEU A 130 18.12 -14.35 -22.24
CA LEU A 130 18.94 -14.57 -23.44
C LEU A 130 19.17 -16.05 -23.76
N GLY A 131 18.18 -16.91 -23.48
CA GLY A 131 18.27 -18.36 -23.69
C GLY A 131 17.18 -18.98 -24.58
N ALA A 132 16.47 -18.19 -25.38
CA ALA A 132 15.44 -18.71 -26.28
C ALA A 132 15.45 -17.94 -27.62
N ASN A 133 16.46 -18.24 -28.44
CA ASN A 133 16.38 -18.29 -29.91
C ASN A 133 17.78 -18.48 -30.49
N SER A 134 18.12 -19.73 -30.73
CA SER A 134 19.12 -20.19 -31.69
C SER A 134 18.75 -21.59 -32.12
#